data_AF-A0A2M8H4T0-F1
#
_entry.id   AF-A0A2M8H4T0-F1
#
_cell.length_a   1.000
_cell.length_b   1.000
_cell.length_c   1.000
_cell.angle_alpha   90.00
_cell.angle_beta   90.00
_cell.angle_gamma   90.00
#
_symmetry.space_group_name_H-M   'P 1'
#
loop_
_entity.id
_entity.type
_entity.pdbx_description
1 polymer ?
#
loop_
_entity_poly.entity_id
_entity_poly.type
_entity_poly.pdbx_seq_one_letter_code
_entity_poly.pdbx_strand_id
1 'polypeptide(L)'
;MKKWFIPLLALCLYGCEAGPGEEAIQSQVTAKLQAETDPNLFDISAFSVLGKDERMEGVYLVKVGYQLHFKQGLEQLQILQDEDLVYDRVGPFQQEMGLMELERKYGEFEAGQVLAQETEVWMMKTEQGWRLAEPGQTPAQNTPAS
;
A
#
# COMPACT_ATOMS: atom_id res chain seq x y z
N MET A 1 51.75 28.11 11.36
CA MET A 1 51.14 27.85 10.05
C MET A 1 51.57 26.47 9.54
N LYS A 2 50.64 25.50 9.48
CA LYS A 2 50.57 24.49 8.41
C LYS A 2 49.19 23.84 8.51
N LYS A 3 48.35 24.11 7.51
CA LYS A 3 47.01 23.56 7.34
C LYS A 3 47.18 22.08 7.01
N TRP A 4 46.63 21.17 7.81
CA TRP A 4 46.40 19.80 7.35
C TRP A 4 44.92 19.49 7.43
N PHE A 5 44.31 19.57 6.25
CA PHE A 5 42.98 19.13 5.92
C PHE A 5 42.83 17.67 6.34
N ILE A 6 42.09 17.42 7.41
CA ILE A 6 41.59 16.08 7.71
C ILE A 6 40.53 15.79 6.64
N PRO A 7 40.71 14.74 5.83
CA PRO A 7 39.87 14.49 4.69
C PRO A 7 38.49 14.08 5.16
N LEU A 8 37.53 14.75 4.54
CA LEU A 8 36.11 14.49 4.46
C LEU A 8 35.88 13.14 3.75
N LEU A 9 36.35 12.04 4.36
CA LEU A 9 36.32 10.71 3.77
C LEU A 9 35.18 9.89 4.38
N ALA A 10 34.13 9.74 3.57
CA ALA A 10 33.30 8.55 3.49
C ALA A 10 32.38 8.22 4.68
N LEU A 11 31.61 9.20 5.17
CA LEU A 11 30.31 8.92 5.80
C LEU A 11 29.19 8.88 4.74
N CYS A 12 29.39 8.10 3.67
CA CYS A 12 28.32 7.74 2.74
C CYS A 12 28.14 6.22 2.77
N LEU A 13 27.91 5.66 3.96
CA LEU A 13 27.14 4.43 4.13
C LEU A 13 25.64 4.75 3.88
N TYR A 14 25.33 5.43 2.78
CA TYR A 14 24.01 5.26 2.18
C TYR A 14 24.04 3.85 1.63
N GLY A 15 23.45 2.92 2.37
CA GLY A 15 23.20 1.59 1.86
C GLY A 15 22.57 1.76 0.49
N CYS A 16 23.29 1.33 -0.55
CA CYS A 16 22.66 0.96 -1.81
C CYS A 16 21.81 -0.28 -1.49
N GLU A 17 20.68 -0.08 -0.79
CA GLU A 17 19.60 -1.05 -0.84
C GLU A 17 19.22 -1.14 -2.32
N ALA A 18 19.67 -2.22 -2.97
CA ALA A 18 19.43 -2.45 -4.38
C ALA A 18 17.94 -2.67 -4.71
N GLY A 19 17.09 -2.79 -3.69
CA GLY A 19 15.65 -3.02 -3.79
C GLY A 19 14.80 -1.74 -3.76
N PRO A 20 13.47 -1.91 -3.75
CA PRO A 20 12.52 -0.79 -3.67
C PRO A 20 12.66 -0.02 -2.35
N GLY A 21 12.72 1.31 -2.44
CA GLY A 21 12.73 2.20 -1.28
C GLY A 21 11.38 2.22 -0.57
N GLU A 22 11.39 2.36 0.76
CA GLU A 22 10.17 2.35 1.58
C GLU A 22 9.16 3.41 1.15
N GLU A 23 9.59 4.64 0.91
CA GLU A 23 8.71 5.74 0.43
C GLU A 23 8.02 5.40 -0.90
N ALA A 24 8.75 4.75 -1.82
CA ALA A 24 8.21 4.33 -3.11
C ALA A 24 7.18 3.19 -2.96
N ILE A 25 7.38 2.30 -1.98
CA ILE A 25 6.42 1.24 -1.66
C ILE A 25 5.19 1.86 -0.99
N GLN A 26 5.37 2.70 0.03
CA GLN A 26 4.30 3.33 0.78
C GLN A 26 3.37 4.16 -0.12
N SER A 27 3.94 5.02 -0.97
CA SER A 27 3.16 5.87 -1.87
C SER A 27 2.32 5.03 -2.85
N GLN A 28 2.88 3.95 -3.38
CA GLN A 28 2.15 3.09 -4.32
C GLN A 28 1.10 2.22 -3.63
N VAL A 29 1.39 1.67 -2.46
CA VAL A 29 0.41 0.90 -1.67
C VAL A 29 -0.75 1.80 -1.24
N THR A 30 -0.46 3.02 -0.80
CA THR A 30 -1.48 4.01 -0.44
C THR A 30 -2.35 4.38 -1.63
N ALA A 31 -1.72 4.69 -2.77
CA ALA A 31 -2.46 5.03 -4.00
C ALA A 31 -3.35 3.87 -4.47
N LYS A 32 -2.85 2.63 -4.37
CA LYS A 32 -3.65 1.43 -4.70
C LYS A 32 -4.86 1.29 -3.77
N LEU A 33 -4.66 1.39 -2.47
CA LEU A 33 -5.76 1.26 -1.49
C LEU A 33 -6.80 2.36 -1.65
N GLN A 34 -6.37 3.60 -1.95
CA GLN A 34 -7.26 4.74 -2.22
C GLN A 34 -7.93 4.68 -3.60
N ALA A 35 -7.40 3.90 -4.56
CA ALA A 35 -8.09 3.64 -5.81
C ALA A 35 -9.20 2.61 -5.58
N GLU A 36 -8.90 1.52 -4.87
CA GLU A 36 -9.86 0.45 -4.57
C GLU A 36 -10.99 0.86 -3.61
N THR A 37 -10.83 1.96 -2.86
CA THR A 37 -11.78 2.38 -1.82
C THR A 37 -12.00 3.89 -1.82
N ASP A 38 -13.02 4.39 -1.15
CA ASP A 38 -13.20 5.85 -1.02
C ASP A 38 -12.07 6.48 -0.20
N PRO A 39 -11.42 7.57 -0.68
CA PRO A 39 -10.30 8.21 0.02
C PRO A 39 -10.68 8.83 1.39
N ASN A 40 -11.97 8.98 1.67
CA ASN A 40 -12.51 9.41 2.96
C ASN A 40 -12.91 8.24 3.88
N LEU A 41 -12.74 6.98 3.46
CA LEU A 41 -13.08 5.82 4.28
C LEU A 41 -12.08 5.65 5.45
N PHE A 42 -10.79 5.72 5.15
CA PHE A 42 -9.72 5.57 6.15
C PHE A 42 -8.48 6.41 5.80
N ASP A 43 -7.67 6.70 6.81
CA ASP A 43 -6.27 7.12 6.63
C ASP A 43 -5.33 5.94 6.87
N ILE A 44 -4.16 5.98 6.24
CA ILE A 44 -3.09 5.01 6.46
C ILE A 44 -2.03 5.65 7.36
N SER A 45 -1.63 4.94 8.41
CA SER A 45 -0.57 5.36 9.33
C SER A 45 0.35 4.18 9.66
N ALA A 46 1.43 4.46 10.42
CA ALA A 46 2.37 3.46 10.93
C ALA A 46 2.87 2.48 9.85
N PHE A 47 3.12 2.98 8.64
CA PHE A 47 3.62 2.16 7.54
C PHE A 47 5.03 1.67 7.83
N SER A 48 5.29 0.39 7.57
CA SER A 48 6.59 -0.24 7.74
C SER A 48 6.79 -1.36 6.74
N VAL A 49 8.02 -1.54 6.28
CA VAL A 49 8.40 -2.73 5.50
C VAL A 49 8.84 -3.83 6.47
N LEU A 50 8.08 -4.92 6.50
CA LEU A 50 8.33 -6.08 7.35
C LEU A 50 9.34 -7.06 6.73
N GLY A 51 9.45 -7.07 5.40
CA GLY A 51 10.40 -7.93 4.69
C GLY A 51 10.48 -7.61 3.20
N LYS A 52 11.62 -7.93 2.58
CA LYS A 52 11.88 -7.81 1.15
C LYS A 52 12.55 -9.08 0.67
N ASP A 53 11.85 -9.87 -0.13
CA ASP A 53 12.39 -11.08 -0.75
C ASP A 53 12.58 -10.84 -2.25
N GLU A 54 13.82 -10.87 -2.73
CA GLU A 54 14.08 -10.90 -4.17
C GLU A 54 13.71 -12.27 -4.72
N ARG A 55 12.73 -12.33 -5.61
CA ARG A 55 12.25 -13.57 -6.23
C ARG A 55 12.93 -13.82 -7.57
N MET A 56 13.20 -12.76 -8.31
CA MET A 56 13.93 -12.76 -9.58
C MET A 56 14.67 -11.43 -9.72
N GLU A 57 15.65 -11.34 -10.63
CA GLU A 57 16.36 -10.09 -10.90
C GLU A 57 15.36 -8.96 -11.20
N GLY A 58 15.36 -7.93 -10.35
CA GLY A 58 14.44 -6.80 -10.49
C GLY A 58 12.99 -7.08 -10.09
N VAL A 59 12.69 -8.19 -9.41
CA VAL A 59 11.36 -8.51 -8.88
C VAL A 59 11.45 -8.88 -7.41
N TYR A 60 10.78 -8.09 -6.58
CA TYR A 60 10.75 -8.23 -5.12
C TYR A 60 9.33 -8.54 -4.65
N LEU A 61 9.19 -9.51 -3.76
CA LEU A 61 8.01 -9.67 -2.92
C LEU A 61 8.28 -8.90 -1.62
N VAL A 62 7.52 -7.84 -1.38
CA VAL A 62 7.68 -6.99 -0.20
C VAL A 62 6.52 -7.23 0.74
N LYS A 63 6.81 -7.63 1.97
CA LYS A 63 5.82 -7.68 3.04
C LYS A 63 5.78 -6.33 3.74
N VAL A 64 4.60 -5.72 3.82
CA VAL A 64 4.39 -4.41 4.45
C VAL A 64 3.35 -4.52 5.55
N GLY A 65 3.53 -3.72 6.59
CA GLY A 65 2.59 -3.55 7.69
C GLY A 65 2.15 -2.10 7.78
N TYR A 66 0.86 -1.85 8.03
CA TYR A 66 0.32 -0.51 8.21
C TYR A 66 -0.93 -0.54 9.08
N GLN A 67 -1.36 0.63 9.55
CA GLN A 67 -2.59 0.82 10.30
C GLN A 67 -3.61 1.60 9.46
N LEU A 68 -4.83 1.07 9.39
CA LEU A 68 -5.98 1.75 8.83
C LEU A 68 -6.73 2.47 9.95
N HIS A 69 -6.87 3.78 9.83
CA HIS A 69 -7.69 4.61 10.72
C HIS A 69 -9.00 4.92 10.03
N PHE A 70 -10.05 4.19 10.36
CA PHE A 70 -11.36 4.40 9.77
C PHE A 70 -11.94 5.75 10.18
N LYS A 71 -12.34 6.57 9.22
CA LYS A 71 -13.04 7.83 9.45
C LYS A 71 -14.55 7.62 9.57
N GLN A 72 -15.06 6.55 8.95
CA GLN A 72 -16.46 6.19 8.89
C GLN A 72 -16.62 4.71 9.26
N GLY A 73 -17.69 4.37 9.96
CA GLY A 73 -18.04 2.99 10.31
C GLY A 73 -18.99 2.37 9.30
N LEU A 74 -19.03 1.04 9.22
CA LEU A 74 -19.84 0.30 8.24
C LEU A 74 -21.34 0.67 8.31
N GLU A 75 -21.90 0.84 9.52
CA GLU A 75 -23.29 1.28 9.73
C GLU A 75 -23.57 2.67 9.13
N GLN A 76 -22.61 3.60 9.27
CA GLN A 76 -22.75 4.96 8.73
C GLN A 76 -22.74 4.92 7.20
N LEU A 77 -21.92 4.06 6.62
CA LEU A 77 -21.89 3.84 5.17
C LEU A 77 -23.21 3.25 4.64
N GLN A 78 -23.82 2.33 5.40
CA GLN A 78 -25.12 1.74 5.03
C GLN A 78 -26.23 2.80 5.02
N ILE A 79 -26.28 3.68 6.02
CA ILE A 79 -27.27 4.77 6.09
C ILE A 79 -27.09 5.74 4.91
N LEU A 80 -25.84 6.13 4.61
CA LEU A 80 -25.54 7.01 3.48
C LEU A 80 -25.94 6.37 2.14
N GLN A 81 -25.69 5.07 1.97
CA GLN A 81 -26.12 4.34 0.77
C GLN A 81 -27.64 4.29 0.63
N ASP A 82 -28.37 4.05 1.72
CA ASP A 82 -29.84 4.02 1.71
C ASP A 82 -30.45 5.43 1.48
N GLU A 83 -29.85 6.50 2.00
CA GLU A 83 -30.27 7.87 1.73
C GLU A 83 -30.01 8.29 0.28
N ASP A 84 -28.87 7.90 -0.30
CA ASP A 84 -28.53 8.16 -1.71
C ASP A 84 -29.46 7.42 -2.69
N LEU A 85 -30.10 6.31 -2.29
CA LEU A 85 -31.14 5.65 -3.09
C LEU A 85 -32.46 6.43 -3.14
N VAL A 86 -32.70 7.36 -2.21
CA VAL A 86 -33.94 8.16 -2.12
C VAL A 86 -33.81 9.49 -2.86
N TYR A 87 -32.59 9.97 -3.14
CA TYR A 87 -32.35 11.23 -3.86
C TYR A 87 -31.58 10.99 -5.16
N ASP A 88 -32.31 11.08 -6.28
CA ASP A 88 -31.78 11.09 -7.63
C ASP A 88 -30.63 12.12 -7.78
N ARG A 89 -29.40 11.61 -8.04
CA ARG A 89 -28.17 12.26 -8.57
C ARG A 89 -26.99 12.42 -7.59
N VAL A 90 -25.86 11.80 -7.96
CA VAL A 90 -24.47 12.19 -7.61
C VAL A 90 -24.22 12.45 -6.13
N GLY A 91 -24.43 11.43 -5.30
CA GLY A 91 -23.88 11.41 -3.94
C GLY A 91 -22.35 11.41 -3.97
N PRO A 92 -21.67 11.96 -2.93
CA PRO A 92 -20.20 12.00 -2.85
C PRO A 92 -19.56 10.61 -2.70
N PHE A 93 -20.37 9.57 -2.55
CA PHE A 93 -19.92 8.22 -2.22
C PHE A 93 -19.70 7.38 -3.49
N GLN A 94 -18.54 7.56 -4.13
CA GLN A 94 -18.12 6.75 -5.28
C GLN A 94 -17.13 5.67 -4.85
N GLN A 95 -17.61 4.72 -4.04
CA GLN A 95 -16.83 3.54 -3.68
C GLN A 95 -16.80 2.55 -4.85
N GLU A 96 -15.59 2.22 -5.33
CA GLU A 96 -15.40 1.11 -6.27
C GLU A 96 -15.68 -0.25 -5.61
N MET A 97 -15.37 -0.38 -4.31
CA MET A 97 -15.62 -1.58 -3.50
C MET A 97 -16.96 -1.47 -2.76
N GLY A 98 -17.84 -2.46 -2.92
CA GLY A 98 -19.14 -2.47 -2.25
C GLY A 98 -19.05 -2.68 -0.73
N LEU A 99 -20.07 -2.27 0.03
CA LEU A 99 -20.12 -2.45 1.49
C LEU A 99 -19.91 -3.91 1.93
N MET A 100 -20.52 -4.85 1.21
CA MET A 100 -20.35 -6.29 1.46
C MET A 100 -18.89 -6.76 1.26
N GLU A 101 -18.15 -6.13 0.36
CA GLU A 101 -16.73 -6.44 0.13
C GLU A 101 -15.84 -5.81 1.20
N LEU A 102 -16.18 -4.61 1.68
CA LEU A 102 -15.51 -3.98 2.81
C LEU A 102 -15.68 -4.81 4.09
N GLU A 103 -16.90 -5.27 4.38
CA GLU A 103 -17.18 -6.17 5.50
C GLU A 103 -16.40 -7.49 5.36
N ARG A 104 -16.32 -8.06 4.16
CA ARG A 104 -15.52 -9.27 3.91
C ARG A 104 -14.02 -9.03 4.12
N LYS A 105 -13.51 -7.87 3.71
CA LYS A 105 -12.07 -7.54 3.72
C LYS A 105 -11.59 -7.11 5.10
N TYR A 106 -12.37 -6.30 5.80
CA TYR A 106 -11.97 -5.65 7.05
C TYR A 106 -12.78 -6.10 8.27
N GLY A 107 -13.86 -6.87 8.07
CA GLY A 107 -14.81 -7.20 9.12
C GLY A 107 -15.75 -6.05 9.44
N GLU A 108 -16.42 -6.13 10.59
CA GLU A 108 -17.14 -4.99 11.16
C GLU A 108 -16.13 -3.95 11.64
N PHE A 109 -16.32 -2.69 11.25
CA PHE A 109 -15.50 -1.58 11.68
C PHE A 109 -16.31 -0.33 12.03
N GLU A 110 -15.82 0.40 13.03
CA GLU A 110 -16.41 1.65 13.52
C GLU A 110 -15.58 2.87 13.12
N ALA A 111 -16.23 4.05 13.13
CA ALA A 111 -15.51 5.31 12.96
C ALA A 111 -14.52 5.53 14.12
N GLY A 112 -13.29 5.90 13.78
CA GLY A 112 -12.17 6.06 14.71
C GLY A 112 -11.43 4.76 15.03
N GLN A 113 -11.91 3.60 14.56
CA GLN A 113 -11.23 2.34 14.78
C GLN A 113 -9.89 2.28 14.04
N VAL A 114 -8.90 1.69 14.71
CA VAL A 114 -7.58 1.43 14.12
C VAL A 114 -7.43 -0.06 13.89
N LEU A 115 -7.19 -0.46 12.64
CA LEU A 115 -6.97 -1.84 12.25
C LEU A 115 -5.56 -2.03 11.71
N ALA A 116 -4.77 -2.89 12.34
CA ALA A 116 -3.48 -3.29 11.81
C ALA A 116 -3.69 -4.24 10.62
N GLN A 117 -2.91 -4.02 9.56
CA GLN A 117 -2.95 -4.81 8.34
C GLN A 117 -1.53 -5.19 7.94
N GLU A 118 -1.39 -6.42 7.45
CA GLU A 118 -0.18 -6.89 6.80
C GLU A 118 -0.55 -7.41 5.43
N THR A 119 0.19 -6.99 4.40
CA THR A 119 -0.03 -7.43 3.04
C THR A 119 1.29 -7.65 2.33
N GLU A 120 1.25 -8.47 1.29
CA GLU A 120 2.40 -8.74 0.43
C GLU A 120 2.15 -8.07 -0.93
N VAL A 121 3.14 -7.31 -1.38
CA VAL A 121 3.08 -6.60 -2.65
C VAL A 121 4.28 -6.94 -3.52
N TRP A 122 4.01 -7.14 -4.80
CA TRP A 122 5.05 -7.36 -5.79
C TRP A 122 5.57 -6.01 -6.29
N MET A 123 6.88 -5.85 -6.26
CA MET A 123 7.58 -4.68 -6.78
C MET A 123 8.46 -5.11 -7.94
N MET A 124 8.27 -4.53 -9.11
CA MET A 124 9.07 -4.78 -10.31
C MET A 124 9.89 -3.55 -10.67
N LYS A 125 11.15 -3.75 -11.04
CA LYS A 125 12.03 -2.70 -11.54
C LYS A 125 11.68 -2.42 -13.00
N THR A 126 11.28 -1.19 -13.27
CA THR A 126 11.01 -0.68 -14.62
C THR A 126 12.03 0.41 -14.98
N GLU A 127 12.03 0.86 -16.24
CA GLU A 127 12.84 2.01 -16.67
C GLU A 127 12.53 3.29 -15.89
N GLN A 128 11.30 3.41 -15.37
CA GLN A 128 10.84 4.55 -14.56
C GLN A 128 11.06 4.33 -13.05
N GLY A 129 11.73 3.25 -12.65
CA GLY A 129 11.94 2.87 -11.25
C GLY A 129 11.03 1.72 -10.79
N TRP A 130 10.90 1.55 -9.49
CA TRP A 130 10.14 0.45 -8.88
C TRP A 130 8.63 0.68 -8.97
N ARG A 131 7.89 -0.31 -9.47
CA ARG A 131 6.43 -0.24 -9.62
C ARG A 131 5.72 -1.43 -8.98
N LEU A 132 4.52 -1.22 -8.43
CA LEU A 132 3.64 -2.30 -8.02
C LEU A 132 3.28 -3.16 -9.24
N ALA A 133 3.40 -4.49 -9.09
CA ALA A 133 2.94 -5.47 -10.06
C ALA A 133 1.71 -6.20 -9.52
N GLU A 134 0.76 -6.53 -10.39
CA GLU A 134 -0.38 -7.35 -10.01
C GLU A 134 0.04 -8.83 -9.86
N PRO A 135 -0.57 -9.58 -8.93
CA PRO A 135 -0.38 -11.02 -8.83
C PRO A 135 -0.93 -11.69 -10.11
N GLY A 136 -0.05 -11.90 -11.09
CA GLY A 136 -0.39 -12.37 -12.44
C GLY A 136 0.43 -11.71 -13.54
N GLN A 137 1.01 -10.55 -13.28
CA GLN A 137 1.99 -9.89 -14.16
C GLN A 137 3.44 -10.29 -13.85
N THR A 138 3.65 -11.00 -12.74
CA THR A 138 4.92 -11.64 -12.44
C THR A 138 5.11 -12.86 -13.35
N PRO A 139 6.31 -13.06 -13.95
CA PRO A 139 6.56 -14.24 -14.76
C PRO A 139 6.18 -15.48 -13.96
N ALA A 140 5.27 -16.29 -14.50
CA ALA A 140 4.86 -17.53 -13.87
C ALA A 140 6.13 -18.32 -13.51
N GLN A 141 6.26 -18.68 -12.22
CA GLN A 141 7.25 -19.68 -11.83
C GLN A 141 6.98 -20.91 -12.70
N ASN A 142 7.92 -21.24 -13.58
CA ASN A 142 7.88 -22.44 -14.38
C ASN A 142 7.89 -23.64 -13.42
N THR A 143 6.71 -24.13 -13.05
CA THR A 143 6.55 -25.43 -12.40
C THR A 143 7.02 -26.48 -13.41
N PRO A 144 8.12 -27.21 -13.18
CA PRO A 144 8.45 -28.34 -14.03
C PRO A 144 7.35 -29.40 -13.82
N ALA A 145 6.54 -29.62 -14.84
CA ALA A 145 5.66 -30.77 -14.89
C ALA A 145 6.53 -32.03 -14.72
N SER A 146 6.24 -32.80 -13.67
CA SER A 146 6.79 -34.14 -13.45
C SER A 146 6.27 -35.13 -14.49
#